data_AF-A0A4Q2YB25-F1
#
_entry.id   AF-A0A4Q2YB25-F1
#
_cell.length_a   1.000
_cell.length_b   1.000
_cell.length_c   1.000
_cell.angle_alpha   90.00
_cell.angle_beta   90.00
_cell.angle_gamma   90.00
#
_symmetry.space_group_name_H-M   'P 1'
#
loop_
_entity.id
_entity.type
_entity.pdbx_description
1 polymer ?
#
loop_
_entity_poly.entity_id
_entity_poly.type
_entity_poly.pdbx_seq_one_letter_code
_entity_poly.pdbx_strand_id
1 'polypeptide(L)' 'MTTTQKDPQDVVAHLGKLIHGIKVAMMTTVDTDGSLRSRPMWTYDKDFDGELW' A
#
# COMPACT_ATOMS: atom_id res chain seq x y z
N MET A 1 22.19 -8.22 -17.63
CA MET A 1 21.87 -7.50 -16.38
C MET A 1 21.22 -8.50 -15.45
N THR A 2 21.87 -8.86 -14.35
CA THR A 2 21.39 -9.90 -13.44
C THR A 2 20.37 -9.26 -12.51
N THR A 3 19.09 -9.56 -12.69
CA THR A 3 18.03 -9.09 -11.79
C THR A 3 18.17 -9.84 -10.47
N THR A 4 18.64 -9.15 -9.42
CA THR A 4 18.58 -9.69 -8.06
C THR A 4 17.11 -9.83 -7.66
N GLN A 5 16.61 -11.05 -7.67
CA GLN A 5 15.25 -11.38 -7.26
C GLN A 5 15.21 -11.32 -5.71
N LYS A 6 14.48 -10.34 -5.17
CA LYS A 6 14.24 -10.24 -3.72
C LYS A 6 13.21 -11.29 -3.31
N ASP A 7 13.37 -11.85 -2.11
CA ASP A 7 12.37 -12.70 -1.50
C ASP A 7 11.06 -11.90 -1.34
N PRO A 8 9.88 -12.43 -1.76
CA PRO A 8 8.60 -11.79 -1.54
C PRO A 8 8.37 -11.31 -0.10
N GLN A 9 8.85 -12.06 0.90
CA GLN A 9 8.70 -11.69 2.31
C GLN A 9 9.50 -10.45 2.69
N ASP A 10 10.71 -10.29 2.12
CA ASP A 10 11.52 -9.09 2.31
C ASP A 10 10.85 -7.85 1.72
N VAL A 11 10.14 -8.01 0.60
CA VAL A 11 9.42 -6.91 -0.06
C VAL A 11 8.23 -6.44 0.79
N VAL A 12 7.43 -7.38 1.30
CA VAL A 12 6.28 -7.07 2.18
C VAL A 12 6.76 -6.38 3.45
N ALA A 13 7.78 -6.94 4.12
CA ALA A 13 8.35 -6.34 5.32
C ALA A 13 8.93 -4.94 5.08
N HIS A 14 9.57 -4.72 3.92
CA HIS A 14 10.08 -3.40 3.56
C HIS A 14 8.94 -2.40 3.31
N LEU A 15 7.89 -2.79 2.58
CA LEU A 15 6.72 -1.94 2.36
C LEU A 15 6.03 -1.58 3.68
N GLY A 16 5.86 -2.56 4.58
CA GLY A 16 5.29 -2.34 5.90
C GLY A 16 6.02 -1.25 6.69
N LYS A 17 7.36 -1.25 6.66
CA LYS A 17 8.18 -0.21 7.30
C LYS A 17 7.98 1.18 6.67
N LEU A 18 7.74 1.26 5.37
CA LEU A 18 7.54 2.53 4.67
C LEU A 18 6.18 3.16 5.00
N ILE A 19 5.14 2.35 5.18
CA ILE A 19 3.77 2.83 5.43
C ILE A 19 3.43 2.92 6.92
N HIS A 20 4.27 2.37 7.80
CA HIS A 20 4.05 2.36 9.24
C HIS A 20 3.87 3.79 9.80
N GLY A 21 2.82 3.98 10.60
CA GLY A 21 2.48 5.26 11.24
C GLY A 21 1.74 6.26 10.35
N ILE A 22 1.56 5.99 9.05
CA ILE A 22 0.72 6.83 8.18
C ILE A 22 -0.74 6.55 8.51
N LYS A 23 -1.40 7.43 9.27
CA LYS A 23 -2.80 7.23 9.72
C LYS A 23 -3.84 7.33 8.62
N VAL A 24 -3.58 8.16 7.61
CA VAL A 24 -4.52 8.43 6.52
C VAL A 24 -3.81 8.21 5.19
N ALA A 25 -4.29 7.23 4.42
CA ALA A 25 -3.89 6.98 3.05
C ALA A 25 -4.88 7.62 2.07
N MET A 26 -4.46 7.84 0.84
CA MET A 26 -5.32 8.33 -0.25
C MET A 26 -5.61 7.17 -1.20
N MET A 27 -6.86 6.67 -1.21
CA MET A 27 -7.29 5.62 -2.14
C MET A 27 -7.89 6.27 -3.38
N THR A 28 -7.26 6.07 -4.54
CA THR A 28 -7.70 6.63 -5.81
C THR A 28 -8.37 5.55 -6.65
N THR A 29 -9.60 5.80 -7.06
CA THR A 29 -10.40 4.93 -7.94
C THR A 29 -10.76 5.66 -9.23
N VAL A 30 -11.06 4.89 -10.27
CA VAL A 30 -11.67 5.41 -11.50
C VAL A 30 -13.19 5.31 -11.34
N ASP A 31 -13.90 6.42 -11.54
CA ASP A 31 -15.37 6.45 -11.53
C ASP A 31 -15.94 6.02 -12.90
N THR A 32 -17.26 5.83 -12.98
CA THR A 32 -17.95 5.37 -14.19
C THR A 32 -17.80 6.33 -15.38
N ASP A 33 -17.53 7.61 -15.12
CA ASP A 33 -17.25 8.65 -16.12
C ASP A 33 -15.76 8.73 -16.52
N GLY A 34 -14.91 7.86 -15.97
CA GLY A 34 -13.46 7.85 -16.22
C GLY A 34 -12.66 8.86 -15.40
N SER A 35 -13.30 9.66 -14.54
CA SER A 35 -12.60 10.58 -13.64
C SER A 35 -11.86 9.83 -12.52
N LEU A 36 -10.72 10.37 -12.09
CA LEU A 36 -10.00 9.88 -10.91
C LEU A 36 -10.57 10.54 -9.66
N ARG A 37 -11.05 9.73 -8.71
CA ARG A 37 -11.49 10.20 -7.41
C ARG A 37 -10.60 9.62 -6.32
N SER A 38 -9.98 10.50 -5.53
CA SER A 38 -9.21 10.11 -4.36
C SER A 38 -10.01 10.35 -3.08
N ARG A 39 -9.98 9.40 -2.16
CA ARG A 39 -10.70 9.47 -0.88
C ARG A 39 -9.74 9.14 0.26
N PRO A 40 -9.77 9.90 1.37
CA PRO A 40 -8.99 9.56 2.55
C PRO A 40 -9.52 8.25 3.14
N MET A 41 -8.61 7.32 3.44
CA MET A 41 -8.86 6.04 4.09
C MET A 41 -8.02 5.96 5.34
N TRP A 42 -8.61 5.48 6.44
CA TRP A 42 -7.87 5.22 7.67
C TRP A 42 -7.06 3.93 7.50
N THR A 43 -5.78 3.97 7.82
CA THR A 43 -4.95 2.77 7.78
C THR A 43 -5.13 1.96 9.06
N TYR A 44 -5.13 0.64 8.92
CA TYR A 44 -5.28 -0.21 10.08
C TYR A 44 -3.97 -0.26 10.89
N ASP A 45 -4.06 -0.02 12.19
CA ASP A 45 -2.91 0.06 13.11
C ASP A 45 -2.49 -1.35 13.55
N LYS A 46 -2.01 -2.15 12.58
CA LYS A 46 -1.44 -3.49 12.79
C LYS A 46 -0.16 -3.65 11.97
N ASP A 47 0.63 -4.66 12.30
CA ASP A 47 1.75 -5.06 11.45
C ASP A 47 1.25 -5.45 10.05
N PHE A 48 1.91 -4.89 9.03
CA PHE A 48 1.54 -5.11 7.64
C PHE A 48 1.93 -6.54 7.21
N ASP A 49 0.92 -7.32 6.83
CA ASP A 49 1.02 -8.72 6.42
C ASP A 49 0.92 -8.90 4.89
N GLY A 50 0.80 -7.80 4.15
CA GLY A 50 0.59 -7.81 2.71
C GLY A 50 -0.83 -7.45 2.29
N GLU A 51 -1.76 -7.29 3.23
CA GLU A 51 -3.16 -6.95 2.93
C GLU A 51 -3.55 -5.57 3.49
N LEU A 52 -4.35 -4.83 2.71
CA LEU A 52 -4.97 -3.57 3.12
C LEU A 52 -6.45 -3.82 3.42
N TRP A 53 -6.93 -3.20 4.49
CA TRP A 53 -8.29 -3.34 5.03
C TRP A 53 -8.97 -1.98 5.08
#